data_AF-A0A4Y7I773-F1
#
_entry.id   AF-A0A4Y7I773-F1
#
_cell.length_a   1.000
_cell.length_b   1.000
_cell.length_c   1.000
_cell.angle_alpha   90.00
_cell.angle_beta   90.00
_cell.angle_gamma   90.00
#
_symmetry.space_group_name_H-M   'P 1'
#
loop_
_entity.id
_entity.type
_entity.pdbx_description
1 polymer ?
#
loop_
_entity_poly.entity_id
_entity_poly.type
_entity_poly.pdbx_seq_one_letter_code
_entity_poly.pdbx_strand_id
1 'polypeptide(L)' 'MLDINLFRKEAGQEIIRESQRRRFASVELVDEVIRLDEEWRKRQFELDNLRKELNNISKEVKKLKNSGEDATEKIKSTE' A
#
# COMPACT_ATOMS: atom_id res chain seq x y z
N MET A 1 14.53 3.48 16.56
CA MET A 1 13.27 3.34 15.80
C MET A 1 12.73 1.95 16.09
N LEU A 2 11.47 1.82 16.53
CA LEU A 2 10.85 0.51 16.76
C LEU A 2 10.54 -0.15 15.41
N ASP A 3 10.67 -1.48 15.34
CA ASP A 3 10.30 -2.24 14.14
C ASP A 3 8.77 -2.23 13.97
N ILE A 4 8.30 -1.79 12.81
CA ILE A 4 6.87 -1.77 12.45
C ILE A 4 6.25 -3.17 12.47
N ASN A 5 7.05 -4.21 12.27
CA ASN A 5 6.58 -5.60 12.34
C ASN A 5 6.07 -5.98 13.74
N LEU A 6 6.54 -5.30 14.79
CA LEU A 6 6.03 -5.50 16.14
C LEU A 6 4.60 -4.96 16.30
N PHE A 7 4.25 -3.88 15.60
CA PHE A 7 2.89 -3.33 15.56
C PHE A 7 1.95 -4.15 14.68
N ARG A 8 2.47 -5.02 13.81
CA ARG A 8 1.66 -5.85 12.89
C ARG A 8 1.27 -7.21 13.46
N LYS A 9 1.99 -7.69 14.48
CA LYS A 9 1.70 -8.98 15.14
C LYS A 9 0.94 -8.73 16.43
N GLU A 10 -0.17 -9.42 16.66
CA GLU A 10 -0.96 -9.30 17.90
C GLU A 10 -0.09 -9.49 19.16
N ALA A 11 0.80 -10.50 19.16
CA ALA A 11 1.73 -10.73 20.25
C ALA A 11 2.72 -9.57 20.47
N GLY A 12 3.12 -8.87 19.40
CA GLY A 12 4.02 -7.71 19.49
C GLY A 12 3.31 -6.45 19.94
N GLN A 13 2.06 -6.25 19.52
CA GLN A 13 1.22 -5.14 19.95
C GLN A 13 1.04 -5.14 21.46
N GLU A 14 0.72 -6.30 22.05
CA GLU A 14 0.49 -6.39 23.50
C GLU A 14 1.76 -6.08 24.31
N ILE A 15 2.93 -6.53 23.85
CA ILE A 15 4.23 -6.18 24.47
C ILE A 15 4.47 -4.67 24.44
N ILE A 16 4.14 -4.00 23.33
CA ILE A 16 4.30 -2.55 23.20
C ILE A 16 3.29 -1.83 24.09
N ARG A 17 2.03 -2.28 24.14
CA ARG A 17 1.01 -1.72 25.03
C ARG A 17 1.43 -1.84 26.49
N GLU A 18 1.96 -2.99 26.90
CA GLU A 18 2.48 -3.21 28.25
C GLU A 18 3.70 -2.32 28.54
N SER A 19 4.63 -2.19 27.60
CA SER A 19 5.79 -1.29 27.71
C SER A 19 5.36 0.17 27.87
N GLN A 20 4.34 0.61 27.12
CA GLN A 20 3.76 1.96 27.25
C GLN A 20 3.11 2.17 28.62
N ARG A 21 2.32 1.21 29.11
CA ARG A 21 1.71 1.26 30.46
C ARG A 21 2.78 1.35 31.54
N ARG A 22 3.83 0.52 31.46
CA ARG A 22 4.96 0.52 32.43
C ARG A 22 5.73 1.84 32.42
N ARG A 23 5.70 2.59 31.32
CA ARG A 23 6.33 3.91 31.15
C ARG A 23 5.38 5.07 31.42
N PHE A 24 4.16 4.80 31.88
CA PHE A 24 3.11 5.80 32.07
C PHE A 24 2.78 6.61 30.80
N ALA A 25 2.99 5.99 29.63
CA ALA A 25 2.71 6.57 28.33
C ALA A 25 1.33 6.11 27.80
N SER A 26 0.74 6.89 26.90
CA SER A 26 -0.53 6.53 26.28
C SER A 26 -0.40 5.30 25.40
N VAL A 27 -1.32 4.36 25.60
CA VAL A 27 -1.46 3.13 24.80
C VAL A 27 -2.18 3.44 23.48
N GLU A 28 -2.96 4.52 23.42
CA GLU A 28 -3.72 4.94 22.24
C GLU A 28 -2.81 5.24 21.04
N LEU A 29 -1.58 5.67 21.30
CA LEU A 29 -0.55 5.87 20.26
C LEU A 29 -0.22 4.57 19.52
N VAL A 30 -0.30 3.42 20.20
CA VAL A 30 -0.07 2.11 19.58
C VAL A 30 -1.21 1.80 18.61
N ASP A 31 -2.44 2.07 19.02
CA ASP A 31 -3.63 1.84 18.20
C ASP A 31 -3.68 2.79 16.99
N GLU A 32 -3.26 4.04 17.17
CA GLU A 32 -3.13 5.01 16.08
C GLU A 32 -2.08 4.57 15.05
N VAL A 33 -0.92 4.09 15.49
CA VAL A 33 0.12 3.56 14.59
C VAL A 33 -0.38 2.34 13.81
N ILE A 34 -1.12 1.44 14.46
CA ILE A 34 -1.73 0.29 13.79
C ILE A 34 -2.68 0.74 12.69
N ARG A 35 -3.57 1.71 13.00
CA ARG A 35 -4.54 2.25 12.03
C ARG A 35 -3.85 2.89 10.83
N LEU A 36 -2.81 3.69 11.07
CA LEU A 36 -2.03 4.34 10.00
C LEU A 36 -1.27 3.32 9.15
N ASP A 37 -0.71 2.27 9.75
CA ASP A 37 -0.03 1.20 9.01
C ASP A 37 -1.01 0.38 8.14
N GLU A 38 -2.24 0.14 8.61
CA GLU A 38 -3.29 -0.49 7.81
C GLU A 38 -3.71 0.37 6.61
N GLU A 39 -3.92 1.67 6.83
CA GLU A 39 -4.26 2.60 5.76
C GLU A 39 -3.13 2.70 4.73
N TRP A 40 -1.88 2.81 5.20
CA TRP A 40 -0.71 2.80 4.34
C TRP A 40 -0.62 1.53 3.48
N ARG A 41 -0.85 0.35 4.07
CA ARG A 41 -0.85 -0.92 3.32
C ARG A 41 -1.96 -0.98 2.27
N LYS A 42 -3.16 -0.48 2.59
CA LYS A 42 -4.26 -0.39 1.61
C LYS A 42 -3.89 0.52 0.44
N ARG A 43 -3.36 1.71 0.71
CA ARG A 43 -2.92 2.66 -0.31
C ARG A 43 -1.77 2.11 -1.16
N GLN A 44 -0.83 1.41 -0.54
CA GLN A 44 0.27 0.75 -1.23
C GLN A 44 -0.24 -0.33 -2.19
N PHE A 45 -1.22 -1.14 -1.75
CA PHE A 45 -1.85 -2.14 -2.60
C PHE A 45 -2.63 -1.52 -3.77
N GLU A 46 -3.39 -0.45 -3.53
CA GLU A 46 -4.06 0.32 -4.60
C GLU A 46 -3.06 0.84 -5.64
N LEU A 47 -1.96 1.45 -5.17
CA LEU A 47 -0.90 1.96 -6.02
C LEU A 47 -0.26 0.86 -6.88
N ASP A 48 0.04 -0.29 -6.27
CA ASP A 48 0.67 -1.40 -6.97
C ASP A 48 -0.28 -2.05 -7.99
N ASN A 49 -1.59 -2.06 -7.73
CA ASN A 49 -2.60 -2.47 -8.72
C ASN A 49 -2.68 -1.49 -9.89
N LEU A 50 -2.75 -0.18 -9.62
CA LEU A 50 -2.74 0.85 -10.66
C LEU A 50 -1.48 0.78 -11.54
N ARG A 51 -0.32 0.55 -10.93
CA ARG A 51 0.93 0.31 -11.68
C ARG A 51 0.86 -0.94 -12.54
N LYS A 52 0.24 -2.00 -12.05
CA LYS A 52 0.02 -3.24 -12.82
C LYS A 52 -0.88 -2.98 -14.02
N GLU A 53 -1.97 -2.26 -13.83
CA GLU A 53 -2.91 -1.87 -14.88
C GLU A 53 -2.22 -1.00 -15.93
N LEU A 54 -1.48 0.03 -15.52
CA LEU A 54 -0.71 0.90 -16.41
C LEU A 54 0.32 0.12 -17.25
N ASN A 55 1.02 -0.84 -16.63
CA ASN A 55 1.95 -1.72 -17.33
C ASN A 55 1.24 -2.66 -18.32
N ASN A 56 0.05 -3.15 -17.97
CA ASN A 56 -0.75 -3.98 -18.88
C ASN A 56 -1.23 -3.17 -20.08
N ILE A 57 -1.79 -1.97 -19.84
CA ILE A 57 -2.21 -1.03 -20.89
C ILE A 57 -1.01 -0.69 -21.79
N SER A 58 0.14 -0.36 -21.22
CA SER A 58 1.36 -0.06 -21.99
C SER A 58 1.81 -1.21 -22.88
N LYS A 59 1.71 -2.46 -22.40
CA LYS A 59 2.01 -3.67 -23.19
C LYS A 59 1.00 -3.86 -24.32
N GLU A 60 -0.28 -3.62 -24.06
CA GLU A 60 -1.35 -3.70 -25.06
C GLU A 60 -1.19 -2.63 -26.15
N VAL A 61 -0.88 -1.39 -25.77
CA VAL A 61 -0.58 -0.30 -26.71
C VAL A 61 0.63 -0.64 -27.57
N LYS A 62 1.70 -1.19 -26.98
CA LYS A 62 2.88 -1.64 -27.75
C LYS A 62 2.54 -2.76 -28.73
N LYS A 63 1.68 -3.71 -28.34
CA LYS A 63 1.21 -4.77 -29.24
C LYS A 63 0.41 -4.19 -30.40
N LEU A 64 -0.59 -3.34 -30.14
CA LEU A 64 -1.43 -2.72 -31.17
C LEU A 64 -0.62 -1.87 -32.16
N LYS A 65 0.31 -1.06 -31.64
CA LYS A 65 1.23 -0.24 -32.46
C LYS A 65 2.14 -1.10 -33.36
N ASN A 66 2.56 -2.27 -32.89
CA ASN A 66 3.34 -3.21 -33.70
C ASN A 66 2.49 -3.97 -34.73
N SER A 67 1.19 -4.17 -34.46
CA SER A 67 0.24 -4.81 -35.36
C SER A 67 -0.28 -3.89 -36.48
N GLY A 68 0.03 -2.59 -36.43
CA GLY A 68 -0.42 -1.60 -37.42
C GLY A 68 -1.86 -1.12 -37.24
N GLU A 69 -2.50 -1.45 -36.10
CA GLU A 69 -3.83 -0.96 -35.74
C GLU A 69 -3.75 0.31 -34.87
N ASP A 70 -4.73 1.19 -35.04
CA ASP A 70 -4.78 2.53 -34.47
C ASP A 70 -4.93 2.48 -32.93
N ALA A 71 -3.84 2.68 -32.19
CA ALA A 71 -3.81 2.57 -30.73
C ALA A 71 -4.40 3.79 -30.00
N THR A 72 -5.02 4.71 -30.74
CA THR A 72 -5.47 6.04 -30.28
C THR A 72 -6.57 5.95 -29.22
N GLU A 73 -7.40 4.90 -29.22
CA GLU A 73 -8.48 4.73 -28.23
C GLU A 73 -7.98 4.34 -26.83
N LYS A 74 -6.92 3.52 -26.72
CA LYS A 74 -6.40 3.10 -25.41
C LYS A 74 -5.54 4.17 -24.74
N ILE A 75 -4.91 5.05 -25.53
CA ILE A 75 -4.13 6.17 -24.99
C ILE A 75 -5.05 7.17 -24.25
N LYS A 76 -6.24 7.47 -24.80
CA LYS A 76 -7.24 8.35 -24.16
C LYS A 76 -7.81 7.83 -22.85
N SER A 77 -7.84 6.50 -22.66
CA SER A 77 -8.31 5.90 -21.40
C SER A 77 -7.28 6.03 -20.25
N THR A 78 -6.11 6.60 -20.52
CA THR A 78 -5.01 6.77 -19.57
C THR A 78 -4.77 8.24 -19.19
N GLU A 79 -5.53 9.18 -19.75
CA GLU A 79 -5.61 10.60 -19.33
C GLU A 79 -6.69 10.80 -18.28
#